data_AF-A0AA43HDW7-F1
#
_entry.id   AF-A0AA43HDW7-F1
#
_cell.length_a   1.000
_cell.length_b   1.000
_cell.length_c   1.000
_cell.angle_alpha   90.00
_cell.angle_beta   90.00
_cell.angle_gamma   90.00
#
_symmetry.space_group_name_H-M   'P 1'
#
loop_
_entity.id
_entity.type
_entity.pdbx_description
1 polymer ?
#
loop_
_entity_poly.entity_id
_entity_poly.type
_entity_poly.pdbx_seq_one_letter_code
_entity_poly.pdbx_strand_id
1 'polypeptide(L)'
;MRITKRVALFIGVGLACMFYAAGQSSHSTRLDLFSGVELNYRNIHHNNRIYDLLINLTPGLKWHLKNDWMVAAQGYIPVYNQYGDHYKKVRLNMAVLSKEVYGHNQFFKFSGGLFSHERYGLDVKWMFPATSWLAFDAQVGLTGFCSMAVDWESSRMERLTGWLGTKVYLEKYNTEFRLRGGRYIYEDWGVTGECMRHFKHCTVGLYAQYSDKGKENGGFKIIMMIPPYRRKTKTVNFRPASHFRLTNNFQADPYMIRSYHTDPEENEREGSFNREKLTWGSNRMEPDFKEGGMP
;
A
#
# COMPACT_ATOMS: atom_id res chain seq x y z
N MET A 1 -32.07 -9.10 -10.64
CA MET A 1 -31.97 -10.18 -9.62
C MET A 1 -31.04 -11.35 -10.03
N ARG A 2 -29.88 -11.09 -10.68
CA ARG A 2 -28.89 -12.13 -11.09
C ARG A 2 -27.47 -11.88 -10.56
N ILE A 3 -27.19 -10.70 -9.98
CA ILE A 3 -25.85 -10.29 -9.52
C ILE A 3 -25.56 -10.77 -8.08
N THR A 4 -26.59 -10.89 -7.25
CA THR A 4 -26.48 -11.32 -5.85
C THR A 4 -25.93 -12.74 -5.66
N LYS A 5 -26.18 -13.66 -6.60
CA LYS A 5 -25.68 -15.05 -6.51
C LYS A 5 -24.18 -15.18 -6.81
N ARG A 6 -23.60 -14.31 -7.66
CA ARG A 6 -22.16 -14.35 -7.98
C ARG A 6 -21.31 -13.69 -6.90
N VAL A 7 -21.80 -12.60 -6.30
CA VAL A 7 -21.14 -11.94 -5.15
C VAL A 7 -21.15 -12.84 -3.92
N ALA A 8 -22.25 -13.55 -3.65
CA ALA A 8 -22.31 -14.53 -2.56
C ALA A 8 -21.35 -15.72 -2.74
N LEU A 9 -21.09 -16.15 -3.99
CA LEU A 9 -20.14 -17.24 -4.27
C LEU A 9 -18.68 -16.80 -4.05
N PHE A 10 -18.31 -15.59 -4.46
CA PHE A 10 -16.97 -15.04 -4.22
C PHE A 10 -16.72 -14.75 -2.73
N ILE A 11 -17.72 -14.24 -2.01
CA ILE A 11 -17.67 -14.06 -0.55
C ILE A 11 -17.60 -15.42 0.16
N GLY A 12 -18.34 -16.43 -0.33
CA GLY A 12 -18.35 -17.78 0.22
C GLY A 12 -17.02 -18.53 0.05
N VAL A 13 -16.34 -18.37 -1.09
CA VAL A 13 -15.00 -18.96 -1.31
C VAL A 13 -13.92 -18.23 -0.50
N GLY A 14 -14.03 -16.91 -0.34
CA GLY A 14 -13.17 -16.13 0.55
C GLY A 14 -13.35 -16.50 2.03
N LEU A 15 -14.59 -16.73 2.48
CA LEU A 15 -14.89 -17.20 3.84
C LEU A 15 -14.48 -18.66 4.07
N ALA A 16 -14.60 -19.54 3.07
CA ALA A 16 -14.15 -20.93 3.20
C ALA A 16 -12.62 -21.03 3.33
N CYS A 17 -11.87 -20.16 2.62
CA CYS A 17 -10.41 -20.08 2.80
C CYS A 17 -10.01 -19.49 4.16
N MET A 18 -10.86 -18.70 4.81
CA MET A 18 -10.59 -18.17 6.16
C MET A 18 -10.59 -19.25 7.26
N PHE A 19 -11.20 -20.42 7.02
CA PHE A 19 -11.28 -21.52 7.99
C PHE A 19 -10.25 -22.64 7.75
N TYR A 20 -9.72 -22.80 6.53
CA TYR A 20 -8.86 -23.96 6.20
C TYR A 20 -7.36 -23.76 6.40
N ALA A 21 -6.89 -22.55 6.70
CA ALA A 21 -5.46 -22.27 6.88
C ALA A 21 -5.16 -21.90 8.34
N ALA A 22 -5.18 -22.91 9.22
CA ALA A 22 -4.65 -22.80 10.58
C ALA A 22 -3.12 -22.95 10.56
N GLY A 23 -2.41 -21.97 10.01
CA GLY A 23 -0.99 -21.79 10.25
C GLY A 23 -0.79 -20.95 11.50
N GLN A 24 -0.46 -21.59 12.63
CA GLN A 24 -0.20 -20.88 13.88
C GLN A 24 1.04 -19.98 13.74
N SER A 25 0.83 -18.66 13.74
CA SER A 25 1.91 -17.69 13.93
C SER A 25 1.94 -17.27 15.39
N SER A 26 3.03 -17.60 16.07
CA SER A 26 3.32 -17.20 17.44
C SER A 26 3.78 -15.74 17.51
N HIS A 27 2.93 -14.77 17.13
CA HIS A 27 3.19 -13.38 17.48
C HIS A 27 2.43 -13.02 18.76
N SER A 28 3.18 -12.50 19.73
CA SER A 28 2.61 -11.73 20.83
C SER A 28 1.88 -10.51 20.27
N THR A 29 0.80 -10.12 20.92
CA THR A 29 0.08 -8.90 20.60
C THR A 29 1.04 -7.71 20.69
N ARG A 30 1.20 -6.94 19.60
CA ARG A 30 2.13 -5.81 19.51
C ARG A 30 1.43 -4.57 18.94
N LEU A 31 1.57 -3.45 19.64
CA LEU A 31 1.07 -2.15 19.23
C LEU A 31 2.26 -1.25 18.84
N ASP A 32 2.28 -0.84 17.58
CA ASP A 32 3.26 0.11 17.05
C ASP A 32 2.56 1.44 16.79
N LEU A 33 2.93 2.45 17.56
CA LEU A 33 2.56 3.84 17.35
C LEU A 33 3.67 4.51 16.55
N PHE A 34 3.30 5.14 15.44
CA PHE A 34 4.26 5.79 14.57
C PHE A 34 3.81 7.18 14.11
N SER A 35 4.79 7.99 13.72
CA SER A 35 4.57 9.31 13.16
C SER A 35 5.49 9.52 11.98
N GLY A 36 4.93 9.89 10.83
CA GLY A 36 5.66 10.20 9.61
C GLY A 36 5.39 11.60 9.10
N VAL A 37 5.99 11.92 7.96
CA VAL A 37 5.73 13.15 7.21
C VAL A 37 5.45 12.77 5.77
N GLU A 38 4.31 13.25 5.26
CA GLU A 38 3.96 13.18 3.84
C GLU A 38 4.33 14.52 3.20
N LEU A 39 5.21 14.45 2.20
CA LEU A 39 5.61 15.61 1.40
C LEU A 39 5.01 15.49 0.00
N ASN A 40 4.15 16.43 -0.35
CA ASN A 40 3.58 16.57 -1.68
C ASN A 40 4.09 17.89 -2.28
N TYR A 41 4.54 17.83 -3.53
CA TYR A 41 4.97 18.99 -4.29
C TYR A 41 4.35 18.94 -5.69
N ARG A 42 4.02 20.11 -6.23
CA ARG A 42 3.53 20.24 -7.60
C ARG A 42 4.17 21.46 -8.26
N ASN A 43 4.58 21.28 -9.50
CA ASN A 43 5.04 22.36 -10.37
C ASN A 43 3.95 22.60 -11.42
N ILE A 44 2.82 23.15 -10.96
CA ILE A 44 1.78 23.68 -11.82
C ILE A 44 1.73 25.17 -11.55
N HIS A 45 1.79 26.00 -12.58
CA HIS A 45 1.89 27.45 -12.47
C HIS A 45 0.54 28.06 -12.04
N HIS A 46 0.08 27.72 -10.84
CA HIS A 46 -1.29 28.00 -10.37
C HIS A 46 -1.38 29.22 -9.47
N ASN A 47 -0.29 29.60 -8.77
CA ASN A 47 -0.33 30.64 -7.74
C ASN A 47 0.84 31.64 -7.82
N ASN A 48 1.31 31.98 -9.04
CA ASN A 48 2.50 32.80 -9.31
C ASN A 48 3.79 32.29 -8.63
N ARG A 49 3.85 31.00 -8.32
CA ARG A 49 5.00 30.33 -7.69
C ARG A 49 5.42 29.14 -8.54
N ILE A 50 6.72 28.87 -8.55
CA ILE A 50 7.33 27.78 -9.33
C ILE A 50 7.02 26.42 -8.68
N TYR A 51 6.83 26.36 -7.36
CA TYR A 51 6.46 25.15 -6.63
C TYR A 51 5.42 25.44 -5.55
N ASP A 52 4.36 24.63 -5.51
CA ASP A 52 3.47 24.55 -4.34
C ASP A 52 3.89 23.35 -3.49
N LEU A 53 3.92 23.55 -2.16
CA LEU A 53 4.28 22.52 -1.18
C LEU A 53 3.12 22.20 -0.23
N LEU A 54 2.97 20.92 0.09
CA LEU A 54 2.05 20.40 1.10
C LEU A 54 2.80 19.41 1.99
N ILE A 55 2.87 19.71 3.29
CA ILE A 55 3.52 18.91 4.31
C ILE A 55 2.47 18.50 5.34
N ASN A 56 2.19 17.20 5.41
CA ASN A 56 1.28 16.62 6.39
C ASN A 56 2.05 15.76 7.39
N LEU A 57 1.79 15.93 8.68
CA LEU A 57 2.17 14.95 9.69
C LEU A 57 1.21 13.77 9.63
N THR A 58 1.76 12.55 9.71
CA THR A 58 1.00 11.29 9.58
C THR A 58 1.13 10.44 10.85
N PRO A 59 0.48 10.83 11.96
CA PRO A 59 0.37 9.95 13.10
C PRO A 59 -0.46 8.72 12.72
N GLY A 60 0.05 7.54 13.05
CA GLY A 60 -0.62 6.28 12.80
C GLY A 60 -0.33 5.24 13.86
N LEU A 61 -1.15 4.19 13.84
CA LEU A 61 -1.03 3.04 14.72
C LEU A 61 -1.17 1.77 13.88
N LYS A 62 -0.42 0.75 14.27
CA LYS A 62 -0.54 -0.63 13.79
C LYS A 62 -0.62 -1.54 15.00
N TRP A 63 -1.70 -2.27 15.11
CA TRP A 63 -1.89 -3.28 16.13
C TRP A 63 -1.86 -4.65 15.47
N HIS A 64 -0.79 -5.40 15.74
CA HIS A 64 -0.65 -6.79 15.36
C HIS A 64 -1.27 -7.66 16.45
N LEU A 65 -2.26 -8.46 16.08
CA LEU A 65 -2.95 -9.40 16.94
C LEU A 65 -2.53 -10.84 16.58
N LYS A 66 -2.91 -11.79 17.43
CA LYS A 66 -2.71 -13.22 17.17
C LYS A 66 -3.43 -13.63 15.89
N ASN A 67 -2.96 -14.72 15.29
CA ASN A 67 -3.52 -15.29 14.05
C ASN A 67 -3.49 -14.32 12.86
N ASP A 68 -2.41 -13.53 12.75
CA ASP A 68 -2.14 -12.66 11.59
C ASP A 68 -3.21 -11.61 11.30
N TRP A 69 -3.94 -11.23 12.34
CA TRP A 69 -4.83 -10.07 12.31
C TRP A 69 -4.02 -8.79 12.54
N MET A 70 -4.31 -7.76 11.75
CA MET A 70 -3.71 -6.45 11.91
C MET A 70 -4.77 -5.36 11.78
N VAL A 71 -4.83 -4.48 12.79
CA VAL A 71 -5.61 -3.24 12.75
C VAL A 71 -4.65 -2.08 12.50
N ALA A 72 -4.91 -1.27 11.48
CA ALA A 72 -4.10 -0.11 11.15
C ALA A 72 -4.97 1.14 11.03
N ALA A 73 -4.53 2.25 11.60
CA ALA A 73 -5.20 3.55 11.42
C ALA A 73 -4.16 4.66 11.26
N GLN A 74 -4.50 5.68 10.48
CA GLN A 74 -3.63 6.84 10.27
C GLN A 74 -4.47 8.10 10.03
N GLY A 75 -4.03 9.21 10.61
CA GLY A 75 -4.57 10.55 10.37
C GLY A 75 -3.59 11.42 9.59
N TYR A 76 -4.11 12.48 8.96
CA TYR A 76 -3.32 13.58 8.42
C TYR A 76 -3.56 14.84 9.24
N ILE A 77 -2.47 15.44 9.69
CA ILE A 77 -2.45 16.75 10.33
C ILE A 77 -1.65 17.69 9.42
N PRO A 78 -2.29 18.64 8.73
CA PRO A 78 -1.57 19.56 7.84
C PRO A 78 -0.71 20.52 8.66
N VAL A 79 0.60 20.55 8.40
CA VAL A 79 1.55 21.47 9.05
C VAL A 79 1.83 22.66 8.16
N TYR A 80 2.00 22.40 6.86
CA TYR A 80 2.23 23.43 5.86
C TYR A 80 1.40 23.13 4.62
N ASN A 81 0.56 24.06 4.18
CA ASN A 81 -0.37 23.83 3.08
C ASN A 81 -0.46 25.05 2.17
N GLN A 82 0.04 24.90 0.93
CA GLN A 82 -0.13 25.86 -0.16
C GLN A 82 -1.05 25.35 -1.27
N TYR A 83 -1.62 24.15 -1.12
CA TYR A 83 -2.44 23.50 -2.14
C TYR A 83 -3.88 24.02 -2.20
N GLY A 84 -4.41 24.53 -1.07
CA GLY A 84 -5.76 25.10 -0.97
C GLY A 84 -6.50 24.70 0.32
N ASP A 85 -7.72 25.21 0.48
CA ASP A 85 -8.52 25.05 1.72
C ASP A 85 -8.93 23.62 2.04
N HIS A 86 -9.03 22.75 1.01
CA HIS A 86 -9.38 21.34 1.17
C HIS A 86 -8.41 20.57 2.09
N TYR A 87 -7.12 20.95 2.11
CA TYR A 87 -6.10 20.28 2.92
C TYR A 87 -5.84 20.97 4.27
N LYS A 88 -6.69 21.91 4.73
CA LYS A 88 -6.49 22.63 5.99
C LYS A 88 -6.98 21.88 7.24
N LYS A 89 -7.83 20.87 7.09
CA LYS A 89 -8.45 20.16 8.23
C LYS A 89 -7.69 18.88 8.60
N VAL A 90 -7.74 18.52 9.88
CA VAL A 90 -7.33 17.19 10.36
C VAL A 90 -8.30 16.17 9.79
N ARG A 91 -7.77 15.14 9.11
CA ARG A 91 -8.58 14.13 8.41
C ARG A 91 -8.09 12.73 8.72
N LEU A 92 -9.02 11.79 8.78
CA LEU A 92 -8.67 10.37 8.87
C LEU A 92 -8.24 9.90 7.48
N ASN A 93 -7.01 9.40 7.34
CA ASN A 93 -6.53 8.86 6.06
C ASN A 93 -7.03 7.43 5.85
N MET A 94 -6.97 6.62 6.90
CA MET A 94 -7.28 5.21 6.81
C MET A 94 -7.59 4.60 8.18
N ALA A 95 -8.42 3.58 8.15
CA ALA A 95 -8.78 2.72 9.27
C ALA A 95 -9.12 1.34 8.69
N VAL A 96 -8.17 0.41 8.77
CA VAL A 96 -8.20 -0.87 8.07
C VAL A 96 -8.05 -2.01 9.05
N LEU A 97 -8.92 -3.00 8.93
CA LEU A 97 -8.74 -4.33 9.51
C LEU A 97 -8.23 -5.25 8.39
N SER A 98 -7.16 -5.99 8.66
CA SER A 98 -6.60 -6.94 7.70
C SER A 98 -6.25 -8.27 8.33
N LYS A 99 -6.31 -9.33 7.52
CA LYS A 99 -5.95 -10.69 7.87
C LYS A 99 -5.07 -11.26 6.77
N GLU A 100 -3.90 -11.77 7.14
CA GLU A 100 -3.01 -12.48 6.21
C GLU A 100 -3.22 -13.99 6.34
N VAL A 101 -3.29 -14.67 5.19
CA VAL A 101 -3.50 -16.12 5.08
C VAL A 101 -2.48 -16.68 4.09
N TYR A 102 -1.89 -17.81 4.44
CA TYR A 102 -0.78 -18.41 3.70
C TYR A 102 -1.07 -19.90 3.45
N GLY A 103 -0.77 -20.39 2.25
CA GLY A 103 -0.87 -21.82 1.95
C GLY A 103 -0.28 -22.18 0.59
N HIS A 104 0.46 -23.30 0.49
CA HIS A 104 1.05 -23.83 -0.76
C HIS A 104 1.70 -22.76 -1.68
N ASN A 105 2.58 -21.92 -1.14
CA ASN A 105 3.22 -20.78 -1.83
C ASN A 105 2.25 -19.68 -2.31
N GLN A 106 0.99 -19.69 -1.88
CA GLN A 106 0.04 -18.62 -2.12
C GLN A 106 -0.11 -17.77 -0.87
N PHE A 107 -0.04 -16.46 -1.08
CA PHE A 107 -0.11 -15.44 -0.05
C PHE A 107 -1.36 -14.61 -0.31
N PHE A 108 -2.26 -14.55 0.67
CA PHE A 108 -3.50 -13.79 0.60
C PHE A 108 -3.57 -12.79 1.73
N LYS A 109 -3.98 -11.56 1.43
CA LYS A 109 -4.24 -10.53 2.42
C LYS A 109 -5.61 -9.96 2.17
N PHE A 110 -6.49 -10.17 3.13
CA PHE A 110 -7.85 -9.65 3.12
C PHE A 110 -7.85 -8.38 3.95
N SER A 111 -8.31 -7.28 3.38
CA SER A 111 -8.38 -5.98 4.03
C SER A 111 -9.80 -5.42 3.90
N GLY A 112 -10.29 -4.80 4.97
CA GLY A 112 -11.60 -4.16 4.98
C GLY A 112 -11.60 -2.91 5.85
N GLY A 113 -12.33 -1.89 5.41
CA GLY A 113 -12.48 -0.63 6.16
C GLY A 113 -12.31 0.60 5.27
N LEU A 114 -11.73 1.65 5.83
CA LEU A 114 -11.39 2.89 5.14
C LEU A 114 -9.93 2.82 4.63
N PHE A 115 -9.78 2.79 3.32
CA PHE A 115 -8.50 2.82 2.60
C PHE A 115 -8.08 4.25 2.27
N SER A 116 -6.84 4.39 1.80
CA SER A 116 -6.34 5.68 1.35
C SER A 116 -7.19 6.27 0.21
N HIS A 117 -7.15 7.59 0.05
CA HIS A 117 -7.97 8.36 -0.90
C HIS A 117 -9.47 8.30 -0.62
N GLU A 118 -9.86 8.25 0.66
CA GLU A 118 -11.27 8.34 1.08
C GLU A 118 -12.14 7.22 0.47
N ARG A 119 -11.52 6.06 0.22
CA ARG A 119 -12.20 4.87 -0.29
C ARG A 119 -12.55 3.98 0.88
N TYR A 120 -13.75 3.41 0.87
CA TYR A 120 -14.12 2.38 1.83
C TYR A 120 -14.53 1.11 1.10
N GLY A 121 -14.27 -0.05 1.69
CA GLY A 121 -14.71 -1.31 1.09
C GLY A 121 -13.90 -2.51 1.52
N LEU A 122 -13.83 -3.49 0.61
CA LEU A 122 -13.11 -4.74 0.79
C LEU A 122 -12.04 -4.88 -0.28
N ASP A 123 -10.86 -5.34 0.11
CA ASP A 123 -9.70 -5.54 -0.75
C ASP A 123 -9.09 -6.91 -0.49
N VAL A 124 -8.67 -7.56 -1.56
CA VAL A 124 -7.95 -8.83 -1.53
C VAL A 124 -6.68 -8.68 -2.35
N LYS A 125 -5.55 -8.87 -1.70
CA LYS A 125 -4.24 -8.98 -2.34
C LYS A 125 -3.82 -10.44 -2.38
N TRP A 126 -3.34 -10.86 -3.53
CA TRP A 126 -2.82 -12.19 -3.76
C TRP A 126 -1.40 -12.10 -4.33
N MET A 127 -0.53 -12.98 -3.86
CA MET A 127 0.80 -13.17 -4.44
C MET A 127 1.16 -14.65 -4.48
N PHE A 128 1.74 -15.07 -5.60
CA PHE A 128 2.20 -16.42 -5.84
C PHE A 128 3.64 -16.39 -6.38
N PRO A 129 4.65 -16.68 -5.54
CA PRO A 129 6.01 -16.90 -5.98
C PRO A 129 6.12 -18.23 -6.75
N ALA A 130 6.13 -18.16 -8.09
CA ALA A 130 6.26 -19.33 -8.96
C ALA A 130 7.69 -19.88 -8.97
N THR A 131 8.70 -19.02 -8.87
CA THR A 131 10.12 -19.41 -8.88
C THR A 131 10.93 -18.42 -8.02
N SER A 132 12.21 -18.69 -7.80
CA SER A 132 13.11 -17.75 -7.13
C SER A 132 13.13 -16.37 -7.79
N TRP A 133 13.06 -16.30 -9.11
CA TRP A 133 13.14 -15.05 -9.88
C TRP A 133 11.78 -14.52 -10.38
N LEU A 134 10.69 -15.31 -10.31
CA LEU A 134 9.38 -14.95 -10.86
C LEU A 134 8.28 -15.07 -9.80
N ALA A 135 7.45 -14.03 -9.68
CA ALA A 135 6.22 -14.05 -8.91
C ALA A 135 5.08 -13.41 -9.69
N PHE A 136 3.86 -13.85 -9.38
CA PHE A 136 2.63 -13.22 -9.84
C PHE A 136 1.95 -12.53 -8.67
N ASP A 137 1.36 -11.38 -8.92
CA ASP A 137 0.59 -10.66 -7.93
C ASP A 137 -0.70 -10.11 -8.51
N ALA A 138 -1.75 -10.09 -7.70
CA ALA A 138 -3.02 -9.49 -8.08
C ALA A 138 -3.60 -8.74 -6.89
N GLN A 139 -4.37 -7.71 -7.20
CA GLN A 139 -5.19 -7.02 -6.22
C GLN A 139 -6.57 -6.84 -6.82
N VAL A 140 -7.60 -7.18 -6.04
CA VAL A 140 -8.99 -6.94 -6.41
C VAL A 140 -9.68 -6.34 -5.20
N GLY A 141 -10.37 -5.24 -5.39
CA GLY A 141 -11.20 -4.65 -4.35
C GLY A 141 -12.49 -4.09 -4.85
N LEU A 142 -13.49 -4.20 -3.98
CA LEU A 142 -14.81 -3.65 -4.13
C LEU A 142 -14.87 -2.40 -3.26
N THR A 143 -14.80 -1.23 -3.89
CA THR A 143 -14.66 0.05 -3.22
C THR A 143 -15.84 0.98 -3.48
N GLY A 144 -16.22 1.73 -2.46
CA GLY A 144 -17.10 2.91 -2.52
C GLY A 144 -16.31 4.18 -2.22
N PHE A 145 -16.97 5.33 -2.32
CA PHE A 145 -16.41 6.62 -1.92
C PHE A 145 -17.06 7.06 -0.61
N CYS A 146 -16.25 7.42 0.38
CA CYS A 146 -16.72 7.99 1.64
C CYS A 146 -15.90 9.23 1.93
N SER A 147 -16.40 10.40 1.50
CA SER A 147 -15.72 11.65 1.79
C SER A 147 -16.08 12.14 3.19
N MET A 148 -15.06 12.24 4.05
CA MET A 148 -15.17 12.86 5.37
C MET A 148 -14.88 14.38 5.33
N ALA A 149 -14.68 14.96 4.15
CA ALA A 149 -14.18 16.33 4.01
C ALA A 149 -15.26 17.42 3.99
N VAL A 150 -16.49 17.13 3.53
CA VAL A 150 -17.53 18.17 3.41
C VAL A 150 -18.90 17.77 4.00
N ASP A 151 -19.46 16.57 3.79
CA ASP A 151 -20.83 16.26 4.30
C ASP A 151 -21.12 14.78 4.64
N TRP A 152 -20.10 13.95 4.93
CA TRP A 152 -20.29 12.53 5.27
C TRP A 152 -21.13 11.76 4.23
N GLU A 153 -20.95 12.09 2.95
CA GLU A 153 -21.64 11.41 1.87
C GLU A 153 -20.97 10.05 1.58
N SER A 154 -21.75 8.99 1.83
CA SER A 154 -21.37 7.62 1.55
C SER A 154 -22.02 7.18 0.24
N SER A 155 -21.21 6.97 -0.79
CA SER A 155 -21.66 6.45 -2.09
C SER A 155 -21.78 4.93 -2.06
N ARG A 156 -22.78 4.35 -2.72
CA ARG A 156 -23.01 2.89 -2.77
C ARG A 156 -21.76 2.15 -3.27
N MET A 157 -21.48 1.00 -2.65
CA MET A 157 -20.31 0.17 -2.90
C MET A 157 -20.47 -0.65 -4.20
N GLU A 158 -20.29 -0.01 -5.35
CA GLU A 158 -20.53 -0.63 -6.68
C GLU A 158 -19.27 -0.69 -7.57
N ARG A 159 -18.13 -0.10 -7.18
CA ARG A 159 -16.93 -0.07 -8.03
C ARG A 159 -16.03 -1.27 -7.78
N LEU A 160 -15.98 -2.17 -8.76
CA LEU A 160 -14.99 -3.25 -8.82
C LEU A 160 -13.72 -2.72 -9.50
N THR A 161 -12.63 -2.71 -8.74
CA THR A 161 -11.29 -2.34 -9.21
C THR A 161 -10.37 -3.52 -9.04
N GLY A 162 -9.42 -3.69 -9.95
CA GLY A 162 -8.44 -4.75 -9.79
C GLY A 162 -7.41 -4.77 -10.90
N TRP A 163 -6.24 -5.28 -10.56
CA TRP A 163 -5.12 -5.43 -11.47
C TRP A 163 -4.42 -6.76 -11.22
N LEU A 164 -3.79 -7.27 -12.27
CA LEU A 164 -2.94 -8.44 -12.27
C LEU A 164 -1.56 -8.02 -12.74
N GLY A 165 -0.53 -8.57 -12.12
CA GLY A 165 0.85 -8.26 -12.42
C GLY A 165 1.77 -9.45 -12.32
N THR A 166 2.97 -9.22 -12.86
CA THR A 166 4.11 -10.12 -12.75
C THR A 166 5.31 -9.34 -12.23
N LYS A 167 6.11 -10.02 -11.43
CA LYS A 167 7.32 -9.50 -10.81
C LYS A 167 8.48 -10.41 -11.15
N VAL A 168 9.54 -9.84 -11.70
CA VAL A 168 10.78 -10.52 -12.03
C VAL A 168 11.90 -9.94 -11.17
N TYR A 169 12.56 -10.78 -10.37
CA TYR A 169 13.63 -10.37 -9.46
C TYR A 169 14.98 -10.96 -9.90
N LEU A 170 15.95 -10.08 -10.12
CA LEU A 170 17.33 -10.43 -10.41
C LEU A 170 18.19 -10.28 -9.16
N GLU A 171 18.50 -11.41 -8.51
CA GLU A 171 19.25 -11.45 -7.25
C GLU A 171 20.65 -10.83 -7.37
N LYS A 172 21.37 -11.11 -8.46
CA LYS A 172 22.76 -10.63 -8.64
C LYS A 172 22.89 -9.11 -8.60
N TYR A 173 21.87 -8.39 -9.04
CA TYR A 173 21.86 -6.93 -9.12
C TYR A 173 20.88 -6.27 -8.15
N ASN A 174 20.14 -7.06 -7.36
CA ASN A 174 19.01 -6.63 -6.53
C ASN A 174 18.05 -5.71 -7.31
N THR A 175 17.69 -6.14 -8.52
CA THR A 175 16.82 -5.36 -9.42
C THR A 175 15.52 -6.11 -9.63
N GLU A 176 14.40 -5.41 -9.49
CA GLU A 176 13.05 -5.91 -9.66
C GLU A 176 12.36 -5.21 -10.83
N PHE A 177 11.80 -6.02 -11.73
CA PHE A 177 10.92 -5.55 -12.80
C PHE A 177 9.48 -5.92 -12.43
N ARG A 178 8.57 -4.95 -12.55
CA ARG A 178 7.14 -5.16 -12.31
C ARG A 178 6.37 -4.76 -13.53
N LEU A 179 5.43 -5.60 -13.93
CA LEU A 179 4.48 -5.27 -14.98
C LEU A 179 3.09 -5.53 -14.42
N ARG A 180 2.25 -4.50 -14.39
CA ARG A 180 0.89 -4.55 -13.86
C ARG A 180 -0.09 -4.07 -14.91
N GLY A 181 -1.22 -4.73 -15.06
CA GLY A 181 -2.29 -4.33 -15.97
C GLY A 181 -3.65 -4.59 -15.37
N GLY A 182 -4.58 -3.66 -15.55
CA GLY A 182 -5.94 -3.84 -15.04
C GLY A 182 -6.79 -2.58 -15.07
N ARG A 183 -7.85 -2.62 -14.26
CA ARG A 183 -8.84 -1.57 -14.09
C ARG A 183 -8.61 -0.85 -12.76
N TYR A 184 -8.28 0.43 -12.82
CA TYR A 184 -7.93 1.26 -11.67
C TYR A 184 -9.14 2.03 -11.10
N ILE A 185 -8.93 2.84 -10.04
CA ILE A 185 -9.98 3.52 -9.25
C ILE A 185 -10.94 4.37 -10.10
N TYR A 186 -10.43 4.98 -11.17
CA TYR A 186 -11.20 5.83 -12.09
C TYR A 186 -11.78 5.07 -13.28
N GLU A 187 -11.83 3.73 -13.17
CA GLU A 187 -12.31 2.80 -14.20
C GLU A 187 -11.46 2.81 -15.48
N ASP A 188 -10.26 3.37 -15.37
CA ASP A 188 -9.30 3.40 -16.46
C ASP A 188 -8.64 2.04 -16.59
N TRP A 189 -8.59 1.56 -17.83
CA TRP A 189 -7.71 0.45 -18.18
C TRP A 189 -6.32 1.00 -18.45
N GLY A 190 -5.34 0.41 -17.79
CA GLY A 190 -3.97 0.82 -17.95
C GLY A 190 -2.98 -0.29 -17.66
N VAL A 191 -1.76 -0.05 -18.10
CA VAL A 191 -0.59 -0.90 -17.85
C VAL A 191 0.49 -0.04 -17.24
N THR A 192 1.16 -0.55 -16.21
CA THR A 192 2.31 0.07 -15.55
C THR A 192 3.49 -0.88 -15.59
N GLY A 193 4.59 -0.43 -16.16
CA GLY A 193 5.90 -1.07 -16.07
C GLY A 193 6.79 -0.31 -15.08
N GLU A 194 7.43 -1.02 -14.17
CA GLU A 194 8.38 -0.45 -13.20
C GLU A 194 9.68 -1.23 -13.21
N CYS A 195 10.79 -0.52 -13.11
CA CYS A 195 12.12 -1.08 -12.90
C CYS A 195 12.70 -0.46 -11.64
N MET A 196 12.94 -1.27 -10.62
CA MET A 196 13.43 -0.83 -9.32
C MET A 196 14.75 -1.51 -8.99
N ARG A 197 15.69 -0.75 -8.45
CA ARG A 197 16.92 -1.28 -7.88
C ARG A 197 16.93 -1.05 -6.38
N HIS A 198 17.17 -2.12 -5.65
CA HIS A 198 17.20 -2.13 -4.19
C HIS A 198 18.65 -2.04 -3.69
N PHE A 199 18.91 -1.01 -2.91
CA PHE A 199 20.12 -0.82 -2.10
C PHE A 199 19.81 -1.16 -0.65
N LYS A 200 20.84 -1.08 0.22
CA LYS A 200 20.71 -1.51 1.62
C LYS A 200 19.57 -0.84 2.38
N HIS A 201 19.37 0.47 2.22
CA HIS A 201 18.32 1.25 2.92
C HIS A 201 17.52 2.17 1.99
N CYS A 202 17.68 1.98 0.68
CA CYS A 202 17.07 2.82 -0.33
C CYS A 202 16.67 1.97 -1.54
N THR A 203 15.55 2.28 -2.17
CA THR A 203 15.17 1.74 -3.47
C THR A 203 14.98 2.92 -4.42
N VAL A 204 15.61 2.84 -5.59
CA VAL A 204 15.39 3.80 -6.66
C VAL A 204 14.75 3.07 -7.82
N GLY A 205 13.70 3.63 -8.39
CA GLY A 205 13.03 3.02 -9.52
C GLY A 205 12.53 4.03 -10.55
N LEU A 206 12.36 3.55 -11.76
CA LEU A 206 11.70 4.24 -12.85
C LEU A 206 10.39 3.53 -13.13
N TYR A 207 9.36 4.29 -13.49
CA TYR A 207 8.11 3.72 -13.96
C TYR A 207 7.63 4.43 -15.22
N ALA A 208 6.99 3.64 -16.07
CA ALA A 208 6.25 4.09 -17.22
C ALA A 208 4.86 3.48 -17.13
N GLN A 209 3.85 4.26 -17.46
CA GLN A 209 2.47 3.83 -17.39
C GLN A 209 1.71 4.34 -18.61
N TYR A 210 0.79 3.52 -19.09
CA TYR A 210 -0.08 3.86 -20.21
C TYR A 210 -1.52 3.62 -19.80
N SER A 211 -2.36 4.65 -19.89
CA SER A 211 -3.79 4.61 -19.58
C SER A 211 -4.60 5.00 -20.81
N ASP A 212 -5.77 4.40 -20.98
CA ASP A 212 -6.70 4.74 -22.05
C ASP A 212 -7.13 6.22 -22.02
N LYS A 213 -7.32 6.79 -20.82
CA LYS A 213 -7.73 8.21 -20.66
C LYS A 213 -6.56 9.17 -20.56
N GLY A 214 -5.54 8.82 -19.78
CA GLY A 214 -4.39 9.68 -19.48
C GLY A 214 -3.20 9.52 -20.44
N LYS A 215 -3.29 8.63 -21.44
CA LYS A 215 -2.22 8.29 -22.40
C LYS A 215 -0.94 7.83 -21.70
N GLU A 216 0.22 8.28 -22.14
CA GLU A 216 1.54 7.87 -21.61
C GLU A 216 1.93 8.76 -20.44
N ASN A 217 2.43 8.20 -19.34
CA ASN A 217 3.03 8.96 -18.26
C ASN A 217 4.20 8.16 -17.67
N GLY A 218 5.05 8.81 -16.91
CA GLY A 218 6.20 8.17 -16.30
C GLY A 218 6.87 9.05 -15.28
N GLY A 219 7.87 8.49 -14.63
CA GLY A 219 8.58 9.19 -13.58
C GLY A 219 9.55 8.28 -12.85
N PHE A 220 9.95 8.75 -11.68
CA PHE A 220 10.85 8.02 -10.81
C PHE A 220 10.29 7.93 -9.39
N LYS A 221 10.71 6.88 -8.69
CA LYS A 221 10.35 6.58 -7.32
C LYS A 221 11.61 6.43 -6.50
N ILE A 222 11.63 7.08 -5.34
CA ILE A 222 12.69 6.91 -4.34
C ILE A 222 12.00 6.49 -3.05
N ILE A 223 12.39 5.34 -2.51
CA ILE A 223 11.90 4.83 -1.24
C ILE A 223 13.10 4.71 -0.32
N MET A 224 13.13 5.51 0.74
CA MET A 224 14.20 5.48 1.74
C MET A 224 13.68 4.98 3.07
N MET A 225 14.41 4.06 3.69
CA MET A 225 14.07 3.56 5.02
C MET A 225 14.64 4.52 6.07
N ILE A 226 13.77 4.98 6.99
CA ILE A 226 14.12 6.04 7.94
C ILE A 226 14.76 5.41 9.19
N PRO A 227 15.92 5.91 9.66
CA PRO A 227 16.51 5.47 10.93
C PRO A 227 15.58 5.80 12.12
N PRO A 228 15.67 5.06 13.24
CA PRO A 228 16.71 4.11 13.59
C PRO A 228 16.51 2.71 12.99
N TYR A 229 17.60 2.13 12.46
CA TYR A 229 17.64 0.79 11.88
C TYR A 229 17.71 -0.33 12.93
N ARG A 230 18.07 -0.02 14.17
CA ARG A 230 17.96 -0.95 15.30
C ARG A 230 16.75 -0.55 16.12
N ARG A 231 15.76 -1.42 16.19
CA ARG A 231 14.51 -1.18 16.91
C ARG A 231 14.39 -2.14 18.08
N LYS A 232 13.88 -1.65 19.20
CA LYS A 232 13.53 -2.48 20.36
C LYS A 232 12.09 -2.94 20.19
N THR A 233 11.83 -4.21 20.46
CA THR A 233 10.49 -4.79 20.34
C THR A 233 9.87 -4.94 21.73
N LYS A 234 8.89 -4.09 22.03
CA LYS A 234 8.02 -4.19 23.22
C LYS A 234 6.57 -4.43 22.78
N THR A 235 5.70 -4.73 23.74
CA THR A 235 4.24 -4.82 23.54
C THR A 235 3.66 -3.51 22.99
N VAL A 236 4.20 -2.36 23.42
CA VAL A 236 3.86 -1.04 22.88
C VAL A 236 5.15 -0.34 22.46
N ASN A 237 5.26 0.02 21.19
CA ASN A 237 6.41 0.70 20.62
C ASN A 237 6.03 2.07 20.09
N PHE A 238 6.93 3.03 20.28
CA PHE A 238 6.86 4.35 19.66
C PHE A 238 8.04 4.46 18.69
N ARG A 239 7.76 4.76 17.42
CA ARG A 239 8.78 4.84 16.37
C ARG A 239 8.45 5.89 15.31
N PRO A 240 9.43 6.42 14.56
CA PRO A 240 9.09 7.14 13.34
C PRO A 240 8.45 6.20 12.32
N ALA A 241 7.80 6.78 11.30
CA ALA A 241 7.40 6.03 10.11
C ALA A 241 8.61 5.31 9.52
N SER A 242 8.40 4.10 9.00
CA SER A 242 9.49 3.23 8.58
C SER A 242 10.13 3.66 7.26
N HIS A 243 9.40 4.37 6.42
CA HIS A 243 9.89 4.78 5.12
C HIS A 243 9.47 6.20 4.78
N PHE A 244 10.25 6.81 3.90
CA PHE A 244 9.92 8.00 3.15
C PHE A 244 9.82 7.61 1.68
N ARG A 245 8.68 7.91 1.05
CA ARG A 245 8.44 7.60 -0.37
C ARG A 245 8.25 8.90 -1.14
N LEU A 246 9.08 9.09 -2.15
CA LEU A 246 8.96 10.17 -3.13
C LEU A 246 8.60 9.55 -4.47
N THR A 247 7.52 10.02 -5.08
CA THR A 247 7.16 9.69 -6.47
C THR A 247 7.10 10.98 -7.25
N ASN A 248 7.93 11.10 -8.28
CA ASN A 248 7.84 12.17 -9.25
C ASN A 248 7.01 11.69 -10.45
N ASN A 249 6.12 12.54 -10.93
CA ASN A 249 5.26 12.25 -12.07
C ASN A 249 5.46 13.34 -13.13
N PHE A 250 5.96 12.99 -14.31
CA PHE A 250 6.37 13.98 -15.31
C PHE A 250 5.20 14.79 -15.88
N GLN A 251 4.04 14.16 -16.09
CA GLN A 251 2.87 14.85 -16.66
C GLN A 251 1.97 15.52 -15.62
N ALA A 252 2.34 15.45 -14.33
CA ALA A 252 1.58 16.04 -13.23
C ALA A 252 0.08 15.66 -13.16
N ASP A 253 -0.37 14.63 -13.88
CA ASP A 253 -1.75 14.14 -13.81
C ASP A 253 -1.96 13.33 -12.52
N PRO A 254 -2.78 13.82 -11.57
CA PRO A 254 -2.98 13.14 -10.30
C PRO A 254 -3.99 11.98 -10.40
N TYR A 255 -4.76 11.84 -11.49
CA TYR A 255 -5.88 10.89 -11.56
C TYR A 255 -5.52 9.58 -12.28
N MET A 256 -4.40 9.56 -12.99
CA MET A 256 -4.05 8.49 -13.91
C MET A 256 -3.51 7.22 -13.20
N ILE A 257 -4.08 6.06 -13.52
CA ILE A 257 -3.69 4.73 -12.98
C ILE A 257 -3.58 4.73 -11.45
N ARG A 258 -4.54 5.40 -10.81
CA ARG A 258 -4.54 5.53 -9.36
C ARG A 258 -4.96 4.23 -8.70
N SER A 259 -4.10 3.69 -7.83
CA SER A 259 -4.41 2.60 -6.90
C SER A 259 -4.57 3.15 -5.48
N TYR A 260 -5.12 2.33 -4.59
CA TYR A 260 -5.24 2.64 -3.16
C TYR A 260 -4.34 1.71 -2.35
N HIS A 261 -3.94 2.18 -1.17
CA HIS A 261 -3.17 1.40 -0.20
C HIS A 261 -4.10 0.93 0.92
N THR A 262 -3.79 -0.24 1.46
CA THR A 262 -4.56 -0.84 2.58
C THR A 262 -3.77 -0.94 3.87
N ASP A 263 -2.54 -0.44 3.87
CA ASP A 263 -1.68 -0.31 5.04
C ASP A 263 -0.97 1.07 4.99
N PRO A 264 -0.87 1.81 6.11
CA PRO A 264 -0.28 3.14 6.16
C PRO A 264 1.21 3.23 5.86
N GLU A 265 1.94 2.13 6.03
CA GLU A 265 3.36 2.06 5.69
C GLU A 265 3.63 1.11 4.53
N GLU A 266 2.58 0.72 3.78
CA GLU A 266 2.73 -0.04 2.55
C GLU A 266 3.65 0.67 1.57
N ASN A 267 4.61 -0.06 1.03
CA ASN A 267 5.56 0.48 0.07
C ASN A 267 6.01 -0.60 -0.92
N GLU A 268 6.51 -0.17 -2.08
CA GLU A 268 6.94 -1.07 -3.13
C GLU A 268 8.19 -1.88 -2.74
N ARG A 269 8.98 -1.46 -1.75
CA ARG A 269 10.20 -2.18 -1.33
C ARG A 269 9.89 -3.38 -0.44
N GLU A 270 9.02 -3.23 0.56
CA GLU A 270 8.67 -4.29 1.53
C GLU A 270 7.48 -5.12 1.05
N GLY A 271 6.69 -4.59 0.11
CA GLY A 271 5.49 -5.25 -0.39
C GLY A 271 4.33 -5.19 0.61
N SER A 272 3.33 -6.04 0.39
CA SER A 272 2.07 -6.01 1.14
C SER A 272 1.97 -7.09 2.23
N PHE A 273 2.89 -8.06 2.26
CA PHE A 273 2.85 -9.24 3.13
C PHE A 273 3.95 -9.21 4.17
N ASN A 274 3.76 -9.93 5.27
CA ASN A 274 4.79 -10.07 6.29
C ASN A 274 6.09 -10.68 5.72
N ARG A 275 7.19 -9.95 5.89
CA ARG A 275 8.54 -10.31 5.43
C ARG A 275 9.03 -11.65 5.96
N GLU A 276 8.72 -11.99 7.21
CA GLU A 276 9.17 -13.24 7.83
C GLU A 276 8.58 -14.48 7.14
N LYS A 277 7.41 -14.32 6.53
CA LYS A 277 6.69 -15.41 5.85
C LYS A 277 6.92 -15.42 4.35
N LEU A 278 7.11 -14.25 3.73
CA LEU A 278 7.36 -14.11 2.30
C LEU A 278 8.84 -13.84 2.01
N THR A 279 9.61 -14.90 1.81
CA THR A 279 11.05 -14.86 1.48
C THR A 279 11.30 -14.80 -0.03
N TRP A 280 10.75 -13.76 -0.69
CA TRP A 280 10.89 -13.54 -2.13
C TRP A 280 11.27 -12.08 -2.46
N GLY A 281 12.02 -11.88 -3.54
CA GLY A 281 12.37 -10.54 -4.03
C GLY A 281 13.31 -9.79 -3.09
N SER A 282 13.03 -8.51 -2.87
CA SER A 282 13.74 -7.63 -1.92
C SER A 282 13.80 -8.16 -0.49
N ASN A 283 12.84 -9.01 -0.07
CA ASN A 283 12.82 -9.61 1.26
C ASN A 283 13.99 -10.58 1.50
N ARG A 284 14.65 -11.06 0.43
CA ARG A 284 15.88 -11.88 0.52
C ARG A 284 17.13 -11.09 0.89
N MET A 285 17.09 -9.76 0.79
CA MET A 285 18.18 -8.91 1.28
C MET A 285 18.22 -8.94 2.81
N GLU A 286 19.29 -8.42 3.40
CA GLU A 286 19.30 -8.20 4.86
C GLU A 286 18.11 -7.32 5.29
N PRO A 287 17.46 -7.61 6.42
CA PRO A 287 16.44 -6.73 6.99
C PRO A 287 16.96 -5.32 7.22
N ASP A 288 16.18 -4.33 6.77
CA ASP A 288 16.44 -2.90 6.98
C ASP A 288 16.42 -2.56 8.47
N PHE A 289 15.47 -3.16 9.20
CA PHE A 289 15.34 -3.01 10.64
C PHE A 289 15.76 -4.29 11.34
N LYS A 290 16.78 -4.18 12.20
CA LYS A 290 17.20 -5.27 13.09
C LYS A 290 16.50 -5.09 14.42
N GLU A 291 15.77 -6.11 14.84
CA GLU A 291 15.21 -6.15 16.18
C GLU A 291 16.33 -6.50 17.17
N GLY A 292 16.65 -5.56 18.06
CA GLY A 292 17.68 -5.75 19.07
C GLY A 292 17.08 -6.39 20.32
N GLY A 293 17.36 -7.69 20.53
CA GLY A 293 17.31 -8.43 21.79
C GLY A 293 16.00 -8.36 22.60
N MET A 294 15.31 -9.49 22.72
CA MET A 294 14.66 -9.78 24.01
C MET A 294 15.77 -9.88 25.09
N PRO A 295 15.57 -9.35 26.30
CA PRO A 295 16.36 -9.79 27.44
C PRO A 295 16.22 -11.31 27.66
#